data_AF-A0A956M2T2-F1
#
_entry.id   AF-A0A956M2T2-F1
#
_cell.length_a   1.000
_cell.length_b   1.000
_cell.length_c   1.000
_cell.angle_alpha   90.00
_cell.angle_beta   90.00
_cell.angle_gamma   90.00
#
_symmetry.space_group_name_H-M   'P 1'
#
loop_
_entity.id
_entity.type
_entity.pdbx_description
1 polymer ?
#
loop_
_entity_poly.entity_id
_entity_poly.type
_entity_poly.pdbx_seq_one_letter_code
_entity_poly.pdbx_strand_id
1 'polypeptide(L)'
;MADTPDREGDPCPAGRPDPVRARHFGVPERPRGFRVHVSTGFRRWLLRVGLLCAGCCALAVVGAWMWVRIPESGSRQQVLYFAAAAPLTPGSRMDRGELLERLTRLGYDATTDSLMPGRYRILDDGFEIHLHPFDYPDDPFRGGPLRVELRHGKISRIEPVGQIPLPERLQLEPERIAGFEGDTGAVLAPLRLEDAPPLLVRTLVLIEDRRFYRHPGIDPVGIARAVRSNFRHDGAAVEGGSTLTQQLARSLFLHNEKTLPRKVVEALLAAGLELRYTKEEILEAYLNAVYWGH
;
A
#
# COMPACT_ATOMS: atom_id res chain seq x y z
N MET A 1 91.64 -43.68 -105.21
CA MET A 1 91.66 -42.39 -105.94
C MET A 1 90.81 -41.45 -105.08
N ALA A 2 91.38 -40.87 -104.03
CA ALA A 2 92.01 -39.54 -104.01
C ALA A 2 91.01 -38.49 -104.53
N ASP A 3 90.17 -37.91 -103.67
CA ASP A 3 90.43 -36.75 -102.79
C ASP A 3 90.62 -35.44 -103.59
N THR A 4 89.63 -34.54 -103.56
CA THR A 4 89.83 -33.09 -103.30
C THR A 4 88.49 -32.37 -103.05
N PRO A 5 88.44 -31.39 -102.13
CA PRO A 5 87.23 -30.66 -101.69
C PRO A 5 87.16 -29.24 -102.28
N ASP A 6 86.05 -28.50 -102.07
CA ASP A 6 86.08 -27.18 -101.41
C ASP A 6 84.72 -26.43 -101.35
N ARG A 7 84.64 -25.60 -100.29
CA ARG A 7 84.03 -24.26 -100.13
C ARG A 7 82.58 -24.01 -99.63
N GLU A 8 82.59 -23.40 -98.45
CA GLU A 8 81.99 -22.11 -98.02
C GLU A 8 80.48 -21.93 -97.83
N GLY A 9 80.10 -21.39 -96.66
CA GLY A 9 78.87 -20.62 -96.51
C GLY A 9 78.22 -20.56 -95.11
N ASP A 10 78.61 -19.55 -94.33
CA ASP A 10 77.79 -18.73 -93.42
C ASP A 10 77.40 -19.14 -91.97
N PRO A 11 77.20 -18.14 -91.08
CA PRO A 11 77.41 -18.22 -89.63
C PRO A 11 76.14 -18.09 -88.75
N CYS A 12 76.29 -18.50 -87.48
CA CYS A 12 75.62 -18.09 -86.21
C CYS A 12 74.19 -17.47 -86.22
N PRO A 13 73.35 -17.77 -85.20
CA PRO A 13 73.48 -16.93 -84.00
C PRO A 13 73.27 -17.60 -82.63
N ALA A 14 74.11 -17.14 -81.71
CA ALA A 14 73.96 -16.98 -80.26
C ALA A 14 72.61 -17.37 -79.62
N GLY A 15 72.67 -18.42 -78.78
CA GLY A 15 71.67 -18.68 -77.75
C GLY A 15 71.70 -17.61 -76.65
N ARG A 16 70.53 -17.05 -76.33
CA ARG A 16 70.34 -16.13 -75.19
C ARG A 16 70.42 -16.90 -73.87
N PRO A 17 70.95 -16.29 -72.79
CA PRO A 17 71.02 -16.93 -71.48
C PRO A 17 69.64 -17.03 -70.81
N ASP A 18 69.42 -18.14 -70.10
CA ASP A 18 68.21 -18.45 -69.35
C ASP A 18 67.86 -17.38 -68.30
N PRO A 19 66.58 -16.97 -68.18
CA PRO A 19 66.16 -16.04 -67.15
C PRO A 19 66.15 -16.72 -65.77
N VAL A 20 66.75 -16.01 -64.82
CA VAL A 20 66.84 -16.30 -63.39
C VAL A 20 65.50 -16.74 -62.79
N ARG A 21 65.54 -17.88 -62.08
CA ARG A 21 64.43 -18.50 -61.35
C ARG A 21 63.89 -17.56 -60.25
N ALA A 22 62.82 -16.82 -60.55
CA ALA A 22 62.08 -16.09 -59.52
C ALA A 22 61.31 -17.08 -58.64
N ARG A 23 61.67 -17.17 -57.35
CA ARG A 23 60.88 -17.86 -56.33
C ARG A 23 59.56 -17.10 -56.13
N HIS A 24 58.46 -17.60 -56.70
CA HIS A 24 57.14 -17.17 -56.24
C HIS A 24 56.87 -17.80 -54.87
N PHE A 25 57.03 -16.98 -53.82
CA PHE A 25 56.42 -17.22 -52.53
C PHE A 25 54.91 -17.37 -52.73
N GLY A 26 54.37 -18.56 -52.45
CA GLY A 26 52.94 -18.77 -52.38
C GLY A 26 52.35 -17.86 -51.30
N VAL A 27 51.33 -17.08 -51.67
CA VAL A 27 50.51 -16.34 -50.72
C VAL A 27 49.84 -17.37 -49.80
N PRO A 28 49.97 -17.31 -48.46
CA PRO A 28 49.24 -18.21 -47.60
C PRO A 28 47.73 -17.98 -47.81
N GLU A 29 47.01 -19.04 -48.17
CA GLU A 29 45.55 -18.99 -48.25
C GLU A 29 44.99 -18.46 -46.92
N ARG A 30 44.10 -17.47 -46.99
CA ARG A 30 43.42 -16.95 -45.80
C ARG A 30 42.73 -18.11 -45.08
N PRO A 31 42.88 -18.28 -43.76
CA PRO A 31 42.19 -19.35 -43.04
C PRO A 31 40.68 -19.21 -43.29
N ARG A 32 40.05 -20.30 -43.76
CA ARG A 32 38.60 -20.37 -43.97
C ARG A 32 37.93 -19.94 -42.68
N GLY A 33 37.13 -18.88 -42.76
CA GLY A 33 36.48 -18.27 -41.61
C GLY A 33 35.78 -19.33 -40.75
N PHE A 34 36.17 -19.40 -39.48
CA PHE A 34 35.56 -20.26 -38.48
C PHE A 34 34.12 -19.78 -38.26
N ARG A 35 33.17 -20.33 -39.03
CA ARG A 35 31.73 -20.08 -38.83
C ARG A 35 31.30 -20.84 -37.59
N VAL A 36 31.25 -20.14 -36.45
CA VAL A 36 30.64 -20.65 -35.21
C VAL A 36 29.18 -20.97 -35.51
N HIS A 37 28.86 -22.25 -35.66
CA HIS A 37 27.50 -22.73 -35.84
C HIS A 37 26.79 -22.68 -34.48
N VAL A 38 26.21 -21.52 -34.17
CA VAL A 38 25.39 -21.38 -32.97
C VAL A 38 24.10 -22.14 -33.20
N SER A 39 23.86 -23.21 -32.43
CA SER A 39 22.65 -24.02 -32.59
C SER A 39 21.40 -23.14 -32.41
N THR A 40 20.37 -23.39 -33.22
CA THR A 40 19.09 -22.68 -33.10
C THR A 40 18.48 -22.79 -31.70
N GLY A 41 18.79 -23.89 -30.98
CA GLY A 41 18.48 -24.07 -29.56
C GLY A 41 19.21 -23.07 -28.66
N PHE A 42 20.51 -22.86 -28.84
CA PHE A 42 21.29 -21.88 -28.05
C PHE A 42 20.85 -20.44 -28.33
N ARG A 43 20.50 -20.11 -29.58
CA ARG A 43 19.95 -18.79 -29.93
C ARG A 43 18.58 -18.53 -29.28
N ARG A 44 17.70 -19.54 -29.26
CA ARG A 44 16.40 -19.46 -28.55
C ARG A 44 16.59 -19.38 -27.03
N TRP A 45 17.56 -20.10 -26.48
CA TRP A 45 17.91 -20.02 -25.06
C TRP A 45 18.45 -18.63 -24.68
N LEU A 46 19.41 -18.09 -25.45
CA LEU A 46 19.91 -16.72 -25.26
C LEU A 46 18.81 -15.66 -25.35
N LEU A 47 17.86 -15.79 -26.29
CA LEU A 47 16.72 -14.89 -26.40
C LEU A 47 15.80 -14.97 -25.18
N ARG A 48 15.53 -16.18 -24.66
CA ARG A 48 14.73 -16.37 -23.44
C ARG A 48 15.42 -15.78 -22.21
N VAL A 49 16.73 -16.00 -22.07
CA VAL A 49 17.53 -15.42 -20.99
C VAL A 49 17.56 -13.90 -21.10
N GLY A 50 17.76 -13.35 -22.31
CA GLY A 50 17.74 -11.91 -22.56
C GLY A 50 16.39 -11.27 -22.21
N LEU A 51 15.27 -11.91 -22.60
CA LEU A 51 13.92 -11.48 -22.22
C LEU A 51 13.69 -11.52 -20.71
N LEU A 52 14.16 -12.57 -20.04
CA LEU A 52 14.06 -12.70 -18.59
C LEU A 52 14.85 -11.60 -17.87
N CYS A 53 16.10 -11.36 -18.28
CA CYS A 53 16.93 -10.30 -17.74
C CYS A 53 16.32 -8.91 -17.98
N ALA A 54 15.78 -8.65 -19.18
CA ALA A 54 15.09 -7.40 -19.48
C ALA A 54 13.85 -7.21 -18.60
N GLY A 55 13.07 -8.27 -18.37
CA GLY A 55 11.94 -8.27 -17.44
C GLY A 55 12.36 -7.98 -15.99
N CYS A 56 13.43 -8.61 -15.51
CA CYS A 56 13.98 -8.35 -14.18
C CYS A 56 14.49 -6.91 -14.03
N CYS A 57 15.18 -6.37 -15.05
CA CYS A 57 15.61 -4.98 -15.05
C CYS A 57 14.41 -4.01 -15.03
N ALA A 58 13.38 -4.27 -15.83
CA ALA A 58 12.16 -3.46 -15.81
C ALA A 58 11.48 -3.48 -14.44
N LEU A 59 11.37 -4.65 -13.81
CA LEU A 59 10.85 -4.79 -12.44
C LEU A 59 11.72 -4.04 -11.41
N ALA A 60 13.04 -4.09 -11.55
CA ALA A 60 13.96 -3.37 -10.66
C ALA A 60 13.85 -1.85 -10.83
N VAL A 61 13.72 -1.35 -12.06
CA VAL A 61 13.52 0.07 -12.35
C VAL A 61 12.18 0.54 -11.80
N VAL A 62 11.12 -0.23 -12.01
CA VAL A 62 9.79 0.05 -11.45
C VAL A 62 9.86 0.02 -9.91
N GLY A 63 10.50 -0.97 -9.32
CA GLY A 63 10.70 -1.09 -7.88
C GLY A 63 11.48 0.09 -7.29
N ALA A 64 12.56 0.53 -7.95
CA ALA A 64 13.36 1.68 -7.52
C ALA A 64 12.59 3.00 -7.67
N TRP A 65 11.91 3.20 -8.79
CA TRP A 65 11.05 4.36 -9.02
C TRP A 65 9.91 4.42 -7.99
N MET A 66 9.34 3.27 -7.63
CA MET A 66 8.32 3.14 -6.59
C MET A 66 8.88 3.35 -5.19
N TRP A 67 10.07 2.85 -4.88
CA TRP A 67 10.71 3.02 -3.57
C TRP A 67 10.84 4.49 -3.18
N VAL A 68 11.17 5.36 -4.15
CA VAL A 68 11.24 6.82 -3.97
C VAL A 68 9.84 7.44 -3.79
N ARG A 69 8.79 6.83 -4.35
CA ARG A 69 7.41 7.30 -4.27
C ARG A 69 6.67 6.85 -3.00
N ILE A 70 7.14 5.82 -2.30
CA ILE A 70 6.57 5.42 -1.02
C ILE A 70 6.94 6.52 -0.01
N PRO A 71 5.97 7.30 0.52
CA PRO A 71 6.26 8.37 1.47
C PRO A 71 6.92 7.79 2.72
N GLU A 72 7.85 8.51 3.35
CA GLU A 72 8.25 8.19 4.72
C GLU A 72 7.01 8.24 5.62
N SER A 73 6.93 7.37 6.64
CA SER A 73 5.79 7.35 7.58
C SER A 73 5.63 8.72 8.23
N GLY A 74 4.77 9.53 7.64
CA GLY A 74 4.34 10.82 8.12
C GLY A 74 2.85 10.87 7.91
N SER A 75 2.11 10.90 9.02
CA SER A 75 0.66 11.08 9.03
C SER A 75 0.27 12.17 8.05
N ARG A 76 -0.63 11.87 7.10
CA ARG A 76 -1.24 12.91 6.28
C ARG A 76 -1.83 13.94 7.24
N GLN A 77 -1.29 15.16 7.23
CA GLN A 77 -1.74 16.20 8.14
C GLN A 77 -3.17 16.59 7.73
N GLN A 78 -4.12 16.28 8.60
CA GLN A 78 -5.52 16.62 8.45
C GLN A 78 -5.86 17.72 9.44
N VAL A 79 -6.68 18.66 9.02
CA VAL A 79 -7.21 19.72 9.89
C VAL A 79 -8.65 19.35 10.23
N LEU A 80 -8.90 19.03 11.49
CA LEU A 80 -10.23 18.80 12.03
C LEU A 80 -10.75 20.10 12.63
N TYR A 81 -11.96 20.50 12.22
CA TYR A 81 -12.66 21.65 12.76
C TYR A 81 -13.70 21.17 13.76
N PHE A 82 -13.52 21.61 15.00
CA PHE A 82 -14.42 21.33 16.11
C PHE A 82 -15.19 22.59 16.47
N ALA A 83 -16.43 22.43 16.95
CA ALA A 83 -17.19 23.49 17.58
C ALA A 83 -16.59 23.84 18.95
N ALA A 84 -17.02 24.95 19.53
CA ALA A 84 -16.69 25.24 20.92
C ALA A 84 -17.19 24.12 21.84
N ALA A 85 -16.28 23.57 22.66
CA ALA A 85 -16.63 22.65 23.73
C ALA A 85 -17.66 23.32 24.66
N ALA A 86 -18.69 22.57 25.07
CA ALA A 86 -19.66 23.12 26.02
C ALA A 86 -19.20 22.84 27.45
N PRO A 87 -18.93 23.88 28.25
CA PRO A 87 -18.63 23.68 29.66
C PRO A 87 -19.86 23.14 30.37
N LEU A 88 -19.69 22.07 31.14
CA LEU A 88 -20.67 21.57 32.09
C LEU A 88 -20.36 22.19 33.45
N THR A 89 -20.93 23.36 33.71
CA THR A 89 -20.74 24.09 34.97
C THR A 89 -22.03 24.16 35.77
N PRO A 90 -22.03 23.85 37.08
CA PRO A 90 -23.16 24.12 37.95
C PRO A 90 -23.58 25.60 37.89
N GLY A 91 -24.88 25.85 37.81
CA GLY A 91 -25.47 27.19 37.66
C GLY A 91 -25.64 27.67 36.22
N SER A 92 -25.03 27.00 35.24
CA SER A 92 -25.20 27.31 33.81
C SER A 92 -26.64 27.07 33.35
N ARG A 93 -27.11 27.89 32.41
CA ARG A 93 -28.43 27.75 31.80
C ARG A 93 -28.34 26.68 30.72
N MET A 94 -28.77 25.48 31.08
CA MET A 94 -28.86 24.32 30.21
C MET A 94 -30.08 23.54 30.66
N ASP A 95 -31.11 23.52 29.83
CA ASP A 95 -32.33 22.77 30.13
C ASP A 95 -32.23 21.31 29.66
N ARG A 96 -33.24 20.52 30.01
CA ARG A 96 -33.29 19.09 29.66
C ARG A 96 -33.27 18.86 28.15
N GLY A 97 -33.97 19.69 27.39
CA GLY A 97 -34.06 19.57 25.94
C GLY A 97 -32.74 19.92 25.27
N GLU A 98 -32.12 21.01 25.70
CA GLU A 98 -30.83 21.48 25.18
C GLU A 98 -29.70 20.45 25.41
N LEU A 99 -29.61 19.90 26.63
CA LEU A 99 -28.62 18.86 26.93
C LEU A 99 -28.87 17.60 26.08
N LEU A 100 -30.13 17.16 25.97
CA LEU A 100 -30.49 16.00 25.15
C LEU A 100 -30.14 16.20 23.67
N GLU A 101 -30.45 17.38 23.11
CA GLU A 101 -30.13 17.71 21.73
C GLU A 101 -28.62 17.68 21.50
N ARG A 102 -27.84 18.22 22.44
CA ARG A 102 -26.38 18.22 22.36
C ARG A 102 -25.79 16.82 22.45
N LEU A 103 -26.26 16.00 23.38
CA LEU A 103 -25.86 14.58 23.47
C LEU A 103 -26.20 13.83 22.17
N THR A 104 -27.37 14.12 21.58
CA THR A 104 -27.78 13.51 20.31
C THR A 104 -26.85 13.90 19.16
N ARG A 105 -26.48 15.19 19.05
CA ARG A 105 -25.51 15.66 18.04
C ARG A 105 -24.10 15.09 18.22
N LEU A 106 -23.71 14.82 19.47
CA LEU A 106 -22.45 14.15 19.80
C LEU A 106 -22.52 12.62 19.61
N GLY A 107 -23.65 12.08 19.16
CA GLY A 107 -23.82 10.66 18.86
C GLY A 107 -23.99 9.78 20.10
N TYR A 108 -24.47 10.33 21.22
CA TYR A 108 -24.80 9.50 22.38
C TYR A 108 -26.14 8.78 22.21
N ASP A 109 -26.18 7.55 22.70
CA ASP A 109 -27.38 6.72 22.69
C ASP A 109 -28.04 6.59 24.07
N ALA A 110 -29.38 6.60 24.11
CA ALA A 110 -30.12 6.30 25.32
C ALA A 110 -30.00 4.82 25.70
N THR A 111 -29.86 4.50 26.99
CA THR A 111 -29.80 3.12 27.47
C THR A 111 -30.55 2.90 28.77
N THR A 112 -31.22 1.75 28.86
CA THR A 112 -31.81 1.22 30.09
C THR A 112 -30.86 0.28 30.84
N ASP A 113 -29.83 -0.21 30.14
CA ASP A 113 -28.96 -1.29 30.60
C ASP A 113 -27.64 -0.73 31.14
N SER A 114 -26.49 -1.29 30.73
CA SER A 114 -25.18 -0.83 31.17
C SER A 114 -24.81 0.54 30.59
N LEU A 115 -24.33 1.43 31.46
CA LEU A 115 -23.87 2.77 31.09
C LEU A 115 -22.42 2.70 30.58
N MET A 116 -22.27 2.41 29.28
CA MET A 116 -20.99 2.38 28.55
C MET A 116 -20.64 3.78 28.00
N PRO A 117 -19.36 4.07 27.66
CA PRO A 117 -18.99 5.33 27.01
C PRO A 117 -19.87 5.64 25.80
N GLY A 118 -20.29 6.89 25.66
CA GLY A 118 -21.21 7.31 24.60
C GLY A 118 -22.68 6.98 24.86
N ARG A 119 -23.04 6.64 26.10
CA ARG A 119 -24.45 6.37 26.46
C ARG A 119 -24.92 7.25 27.60
N TYR A 120 -26.23 7.52 27.60
CA TYR A 120 -26.90 8.21 28.69
C TYR A 120 -28.17 7.48 29.14
N ARG A 121 -28.57 7.75 30.38
CA ARG A 121 -29.83 7.32 30.98
C ARG A 121 -30.55 8.55 31.49
N ILE A 122 -31.84 8.65 31.16
CA ILE A 122 -32.70 9.72 31.64
C ILE A 122 -33.21 9.36 33.04
N LEU A 123 -33.11 10.31 33.96
CA LEU A 123 -33.63 10.21 35.33
C LEU A 123 -34.74 11.25 35.54
N ASP A 124 -35.44 11.17 36.67
CA ASP A 124 -36.49 12.13 37.02
C ASP A 124 -35.92 13.54 37.25
N ASP A 125 -34.73 13.63 37.84
CA ASP A 125 -34.04 14.86 38.23
C ASP A 125 -32.88 15.27 37.29
N GLY A 126 -32.64 14.52 36.21
CA GLY A 126 -31.53 14.81 35.30
C GLY A 126 -31.11 13.64 34.42
N PHE A 127 -29.80 13.44 34.30
CA PHE A 127 -29.19 12.43 33.44
C PHE A 127 -28.01 11.75 34.12
N GLU A 128 -27.85 10.46 33.89
CA GLU A 128 -26.58 9.75 34.04
C GLU A 128 -25.96 9.61 32.65
N ILE A 129 -24.72 10.08 32.49
CA ILE A 129 -24.03 10.15 31.20
C ILE A 129 -22.67 9.51 31.37
N HIS A 130 -22.25 8.66 30.45
CA HIS A 130 -20.87 8.19 30.38
C HIS A 130 -20.21 8.82 29.18
N LEU A 131 -19.37 9.82 29.43
CA LEU A 131 -18.73 10.60 28.39
C LEU A 131 -17.88 9.74 27.47
N HIS A 132 -17.81 10.08 26.19
CA HIS A 132 -16.84 9.49 25.27
C HIS A 132 -15.41 9.71 25.79
N PRO A 133 -14.50 8.76 25.51
CA PRO A 133 -13.09 9.00 25.73
C PRO A 133 -12.61 10.13 24.79
N PHE A 134 -12.10 11.22 25.32
CA PHE A 134 -11.59 12.35 24.54
C PHE A 134 -10.28 12.89 25.12
N ASP A 135 -9.28 13.09 24.26
CA ASP A 135 -8.00 13.69 24.65
C ASP A 135 -8.07 15.21 24.55
N TYR A 136 -8.26 15.88 25.69
CA TYR A 136 -8.21 17.33 25.77
C TYR A 136 -6.76 17.81 25.79
N PRO A 137 -6.39 18.88 25.04
CA PRO A 137 -5.01 19.37 24.99
C PRO A 137 -4.41 19.75 26.35
N ASP A 138 -5.24 20.25 27.27
CA ASP A 138 -4.81 20.83 28.54
C ASP A 138 -5.29 20.07 29.78
N ASP A 139 -5.99 18.93 29.63
CA ASP A 139 -6.62 18.20 30.73
C ASP A 139 -6.36 16.69 30.63
N PRO A 140 -5.82 16.02 31.68
CA PRO A 140 -5.63 14.57 31.69
C PRO A 140 -6.93 13.78 31.82
N PHE A 141 -8.06 14.43 32.09
CA PHE A 141 -9.36 13.78 32.16
C PHE A 141 -9.78 13.25 30.78
N ARG A 142 -9.85 11.93 30.65
CA ARG A 142 -10.24 11.28 29.39
C ARG A 142 -11.73 11.07 29.24
N GLY A 143 -12.56 11.40 30.23
CA GLY A 143 -13.98 11.05 30.22
C GLY A 143 -14.34 10.05 31.32
N GLY A 144 -15.63 9.77 31.46
CA GLY A 144 -16.14 8.85 32.46
C GLY A 144 -17.62 9.03 32.77
N PRO A 145 -18.17 8.16 33.62
CA PRO A 145 -19.55 8.22 34.07
C PRO A 145 -19.77 9.36 35.08
N LEU A 146 -20.81 10.15 34.85
CA LEU A 146 -21.19 11.29 35.67
C LEU A 146 -22.72 11.45 35.71
N ARG A 147 -23.21 12.09 36.76
CA ARG A 147 -24.61 12.46 36.94
C ARG A 147 -24.74 13.96 36.84
N VAL A 148 -25.64 14.42 35.97
CA VAL A 148 -26.02 15.82 35.82
C VAL A 148 -27.43 15.98 36.37
N GLU A 149 -27.59 16.74 37.44
CA GLU A 149 -28.88 17.13 37.96
C GLU A 149 -29.32 18.47 37.35
N LEU A 150 -30.60 18.55 36.99
CA LEU A 150 -31.20 19.72 36.37
C LEU A 150 -32.33 20.24 37.25
N ARG A 151 -32.29 21.52 37.62
CA ARG A 151 -33.38 22.20 38.34
C ARG A 151 -33.66 23.55 37.70
N HIS A 152 -34.95 23.81 37.43
CA HIS A 152 -35.42 25.09 36.87
C HIS A 152 -34.69 25.51 35.57
N GLY A 153 -34.41 24.56 34.67
CA GLY A 153 -33.73 24.83 33.39
C GLY A 153 -32.24 25.19 33.52
N LYS A 154 -31.60 24.76 34.61
CA LYS A 154 -30.17 24.95 34.88
C LYS A 154 -29.55 23.66 35.39
N ILE A 155 -28.24 23.52 35.19
CA ILE A 155 -27.44 22.50 35.87
C ILE A 155 -27.38 22.87 37.34
N SER A 156 -27.94 22.04 38.23
CA SER A 156 -27.84 22.27 39.68
C SER A 156 -26.61 21.62 40.27
N ARG A 157 -26.25 20.42 39.82
CA ARG A 157 -25.17 19.63 40.39
C ARG A 157 -24.59 18.69 39.33
N ILE A 158 -23.30 18.43 39.44
CA ILE A 158 -22.61 17.42 38.65
C ILE A 158 -21.80 16.56 39.60
N GLU A 159 -21.96 15.25 39.51
CA GLU A 159 -21.27 14.30 40.37
C GLU A 159 -20.62 13.18 39.56
N PRO A 160 -19.40 12.73 39.93
CA PRO A 160 -18.86 11.52 39.34
C PRO A 160 -19.69 10.32 39.77
N VAL A 161 -19.95 9.42 38.84
CA VAL A 161 -20.59 8.13 39.13
C VAL A 161 -19.48 7.08 39.28
N GLY A 162 -18.92 6.97 40.47
CA GLY A 162 -17.82 6.04 40.77
C GLY A 162 -16.65 6.71 41.47
N GLN A 163 -15.43 6.23 41.21
CA GLN A 163 -14.21 6.68 41.91
C GLN A 163 -13.35 7.66 41.10
N ILE A 164 -13.71 7.97 39.86
CA ILE A 164 -12.94 8.89 39.02
C ILE A 164 -13.36 10.32 39.38
N PRO A 165 -12.48 11.14 39.98
CA PRO A 165 -12.81 12.52 40.31
C PRO A 165 -13.01 13.33 39.02
N LEU A 166 -13.99 14.23 39.04
CA LEU A 166 -14.21 15.16 37.93
C LEU A 166 -13.16 16.29 37.96
N PRO A 167 -12.73 16.78 36.79
CA PRO A 167 -11.85 17.95 36.72
C PRO A 167 -12.59 19.23 37.14
N GLU A 168 -11.83 20.27 37.50
CA GLU A 168 -12.40 21.58 37.84
C GLU A 168 -13.18 22.21 36.67
N ARG A 169 -12.77 21.91 35.43
CA ARG A 169 -13.38 22.39 34.19
C ARG A 169 -13.92 21.22 33.39
N LEU A 170 -15.06 20.68 33.82
CA LEU A 170 -15.76 19.68 33.04
C LEU A 170 -16.41 20.31 31.80
N GLN A 171 -16.25 19.64 30.66
CA GLN A 171 -16.87 20.03 29.40
C GLN A 171 -17.30 18.80 28.62
N LEU A 172 -18.38 18.92 27.86
CA LEU A 172 -18.71 17.94 26.82
C LEU A 172 -17.66 18.03 25.72
N GLU A 173 -17.39 16.88 25.11
CA GLU A 173 -16.53 16.85 23.93
C GLU A 173 -17.06 17.79 22.84
N PRO A 174 -16.16 18.43 22.09
CA PRO A 174 -16.59 19.37 21.08
C PRO A 174 -17.19 18.63 19.88
N GLU A 175 -18.27 19.18 19.33
CA GLU A 175 -18.93 18.64 18.15
C GLU A 175 -18.00 18.78 16.93
N ARG A 176 -17.82 17.71 16.16
CA ARG A 176 -17.02 17.77 14.93
C ARG A 176 -17.84 18.42 13.82
N ILE A 177 -17.43 19.61 13.38
CA ILE A 177 -18.12 20.36 12.32
C ILE A 177 -17.71 19.83 10.94
N ALA A 178 -16.40 19.70 10.71
CA ALA A 178 -15.86 19.27 9.43
C ALA A 178 -14.43 18.72 9.57
N GLY A 179 -14.03 17.86 8.63
CA GLY A 179 -12.63 17.47 8.42
C GLY A 179 -12.28 17.66 6.95
N PHE A 180 -11.08 18.16 6.67
CA PHE A 180 -10.63 18.34 5.30
C PHE A 180 -9.32 17.60 5.06
N GLU A 181 -9.33 16.69 4.09
CA GLU A 181 -8.14 16.16 3.43
C GLU A 181 -8.01 16.78 2.04
N GLY A 182 -7.09 17.75 1.90
CA GLY A 182 -6.80 18.43 0.63
C GLY A 182 -8.04 19.01 -0.06
N ASP A 183 -8.06 18.92 -1.40
CA ASP A 183 -9.15 19.44 -2.24
C ASP A 183 -10.35 18.48 -2.33
N THR A 184 -10.24 17.27 -1.78
CA THR A 184 -11.22 16.19 -1.94
C THR A 184 -12.36 16.22 -0.93
N GLY A 185 -12.27 17.04 0.13
CA GLY A 185 -13.32 17.14 1.16
C GLY A 185 -13.57 15.83 1.93
N ALA A 186 -12.65 14.86 1.84
CA ALA A 186 -12.77 13.61 2.57
C ALA A 186 -12.58 13.86 4.07
N VAL A 187 -13.56 13.41 4.86
CA VAL A 187 -13.48 13.42 6.33
C VAL A 187 -12.85 12.11 6.76
N LEU A 188 -11.55 12.14 7.00
CA LEU A 188 -10.86 11.08 7.71
C LEU A 188 -10.71 11.51 9.17
N ALA A 189 -11.07 10.63 10.10
CA ALA A 189 -10.70 10.78 11.50
C ALA A 189 -9.50 9.84 11.70
N PRO A 190 -8.28 10.36 11.93
CA PRO A 190 -7.10 9.53 12.07
C PRO A 190 -7.29 8.62 13.29
N LEU A 191 -7.31 7.32 13.04
CA LEU A 191 -7.49 6.28 14.05
C LEU A 191 -6.17 5.56 14.23
N ARG A 192 -5.58 5.63 15.42
CA ARG A 192 -4.46 4.76 15.76
C ARG A 192 -4.94 3.34 15.93
N LEU A 193 -4.11 2.37 15.61
CA LEU A 193 -4.49 0.96 15.73
C LEU A 193 -4.82 0.56 17.18
N GLU A 194 -4.16 1.19 18.15
CA GLU A 194 -4.41 0.98 19.59
C GLU A 194 -5.79 1.47 20.05
N ASP A 195 -6.34 2.49 19.39
CA ASP A 195 -7.66 3.05 19.67
C ASP A 195 -8.78 2.33 18.90
N ALA A 196 -8.42 1.50 17.91
CA ALA A 196 -9.38 0.77 17.12
C ALA A 196 -10.05 -0.35 17.94
N PRO A 197 -11.39 -0.52 17.86
CA PRO A 197 -12.08 -1.60 18.55
C PRO A 197 -11.46 -2.97 18.21
N PRO A 198 -11.00 -3.77 19.19
CA PRO A 198 -10.30 -5.03 18.90
C PRO A 198 -11.13 -6.02 18.07
N LEU A 199 -12.45 -5.98 18.23
CA LEU A 199 -13.37 -6.82 17.46
C LEU A 199 -13.42 -6.40 15.99
N LEU A 200 -13.39 -5.09 15.69
CA LEU A 200 -13.34 -4.58 14.33
C LEU A 200 -12.09 -5.10 13.62
N VAL A 201 -10.93 -4.89 14.24
CA VAL A 201 -9.63 -5.30 13.70
C VAL A 201 -9.58 -6.81 13.43
N ARG A 202 -9.98 -7.62 14.42
CA ARG A 202 -9.97 -9.09 14.29
C ARG A 202 -10.92 -9.57 13.19
N THR A 203 -12.11 -8.96 13.10
CA THR A 203 -13.12 -9.33 12.10
C THR A 203 -12.65 -8.96 10.70
N LEU A 204 -12.10 -7.76 10.53
CA LEU A 204 -11.53 -7.29 9.28
C LEU A 204 -10.43 -8.25 8.78
N VAL A 205 -9.45 -8.56 9.62
CA VAL A 205 -8.39 -9.51 9.28
C VAL A 205 -8.97 -10.89 8.97
N LEU A 206 -9.96 -11.37 9.74
CA LEU A 206 -10.54 -12.69 9.50
C LEU A 206 -11.27 -12.80 8.16
N ILE A 207 -11.99 -11.76 7.76
CA ILE A 207 -12.82 -11.71 6.55
C ILE A 207 -11.97 -11.40 5.31
N GLU A 208 -11.16 -10.36 5.37
CA GLU A 208 -10.42 -9.85 4.20
C GLU A 208 -9.10 -10.60 3.95
N ASP A 209 -8.39 -10.97 5.02
CA ASP A 209 -7.06 -11.57 4.92
C ASP A 209 -6.71 -12.43 6.13
N ARG A 210 -7.33 -13.61 6.22
CA ARG A 210 -7.20 -14.52 7.37
C ARG A 210 -5.76 -14.91 7.70
N ARG A 211 -4.83 -14.76 6.75
CA ARG A 211 -3.41 -15.11 6.91
C ARG A 211 -2.51 -13.89 6.88
N PHE A 212 -3.05 -12.70 7.09
CA PHE A 212 -2.34 -11.43 7.08
C PHE A 212 -0.97 -11.50 7.77
N TYR A 213 -0.91 -12.04 8.99
CA TYR A 213 0.33 -12.15 9.77
C TYR A 213 1.32 -13.25 9.30
N ARG A 214 1.01 -14.01 8.25
CA ARG A 214 1.77 -15.18 7.79
C ARG A 214 2.39 -15.02 6.41
N HIS A 215 2.18 -13.89 5.74
CA HIS A 215 2.73 -13.66 4.40
C HIS A 215 3.28 -12.24 4.25
N PRO A 216 4.25 -12.01 3.35
CA PRO A 216 4.84 -10.69 3.09
C PRO A 216 4.03 -9.94 2.02
N GLY A 217 2.77 -9.60 2.30
CA GLY A 217 1.90 -8.82 1.39
C GLY A 217 1.29 -9.56 0.21
N ILE A 218 1.79 -10.73 -0.19
CA ILE A 218 1.17 -11.60 -1.20
C ILE A 218 0.89 -12.95 -0.54
N ASP A 219 -0.29 -13.51 -0.75
CA ASP A 219 -0.69 -14.78 -0.13
C ASP A 219 -0.81 -15.95 -1.13
N PRO A 220 0.27 -16.69 -1.46
CA PRO A 220 0.23 -17.73 -2.49
C PRO A 220 -0.80 -18.83 -2.24
N VAL A 221 -0.93 -19.31 -0.99
CA VAL A 221 -1.93 -20.34 -0.69
C VAL A 221 -3.35 -19.76 -0.60
N GLY A 222 -3.52 -18.45 -0.37
CA GLY A 222 -4.80 -17.76 -0.46
C GLY A 222 -5.26 -17.66 -1.91
N ILE A 223 -4.34 -17.28 -2.80
CA ILE A 223 -4.53 -17.28 -4.25
C ILE A 223 -4.88 -18.69 -4.75
N ALA A 224 -4.10 -19.72 -4.40
CA ALA A 224 -4.34 -21.09 -4.82
C ALA A 224 -5.71 -21.61 -4.35
N ARG A 225 -6.11 -21.25 -3.12
CA ARG A 225 -7.41 -21.59 -2.54
C ARG A 225 -8.56 -20.88 -3.27
N ALA A 226 -8.43 -19.57 -3.53
CA ALA A 226 -9.42 -18.79 -4.28
C ALA A 226 -9.60 -19.34 -5.69
N VAL A 227 -8.50 -19.64 -6.38
CA VAL A 227 -8.50 -20.29 -7.70
C VAL A 227 -9.25 -21.63 -7.66
N ARG A 228 -8.91 -22.51 -6.71
CA ARG A 228 -9.60 -23.82 -6.55
C ARG A 228 -11.09 -23.66 -6.22
N SER A 229 -11.46 -22.66 -5.42
CA SER A 229 -12.85 -22.40 -5.04
C SER A 229 -13.68 -21.92 -6.24
N ASN A 230 -13.13 -20.96 -7.00
CA ASN A 230 -13.75 -20.38 -8.18
C ASN A 230 -13.84 -21.38 -9.35
N PHE A 231 -12.94 -22.37 -9.43
CA PHE A 231 -13.07 -23.48 -10.39
C PHE A 231 -14.16 -24.49 -10.02
N ARG A 232 -14.56 -24.58 -8.75
CA ARG A 232 -15.58 -25.52 -8.28
C ARG A 232 -17.00 -24.94 -8.31
N HIS A 233 -17.14 -23.63 -8.37
CA HIS A 233 -18.41 -22.93 -8.41
C HIS A 233 -18.48 -22.17 -9.74
N ASP A 234 -19.28 -22.66 -10.69
CA ASP A 234 -19.43 -22.21 -12.09
C ASP A 234 -19.30 -20.69 -12.32
N GLY A 235 -18.06 -20.17 -12.38
CA GLY A 235 -17.72 -18.83 -12.83
C GLY A 235 -18.10 -17.66 -11.90
N ALA A 236 -18.86 -17.88 -10.82
CA ALA A 236 -19.06 -16.85 -9.82
C ALA A 236 -17.77 -16.71 -8.99
N ALA A 237 -17.18 -15.51 -8.93
CA ALA A 237 -16.04 -15.24 -8.07
C ALA A 237 -16.49 -15.27 -6.60
N VAL A 238 -16.57 -16.48 -6.02
CA VAL A 238 -17.01 -16.72 -4.64
C VAL A 238 -15.98 -16.18 -3.65
N GLU A 239 -14.70 -16.12 -4.05
CA GLU A 239 -13.62 -15.76 -3.15
C GLU A 239 -12.57 -14.86 -3.80
N GLY A 240 -12.24 -13.76 -3.11
CA GLY A 240 -11.15 -12.86 -3.44
C GLY A 240 -9.80 -13.43 -3.00
N GLY A 241 -8.80 -13.39 -3.88
CA GLY A 241 -7.42 -13.78 -3.57
C GLY A 241 -6.50 -12.61 -3.20
N SER A 242 -7.04 -11.42 -2.90
CA SER A 242 -6.25 -10.22 -2.61
C SER A 242 -6.00 -10.08 -1.11
N THR A 243 -4.81 -9.65 -0.72
CA THR A 243 -4.44 -9.40 0.69
C THR A 243 -4.78 -7.98 1.12
N LEU A 244 -4.84 -7.71 2.43
CA LEU A 244 -5.04 -6.36 2.97
C LEU A 244 -3.97 -5.39 2.44
N THR A 245 -2.71 -5.82 2.38
CA THR A 245 -1.60 -5.01 1.87
C THR A 245 -1.74 -4.69 0.37
N GLN A 246 -2.25 -5.63 -0.44
CA GLN A 246 -2.55 -5.36 -1.85
C GLN A 246 -3.71 -4.38 -2.01
N GLN A 247 -4.72 -4.49 -1.16
CA GLN A 247 -5.84 -3.54 -1.15
C GLN A 247 -5.38 -2.14 -0.72
N LEU A 248 -4.50 -2.04 0.28
CA LEU A 248 -3.86 -0.79 0.69
C LEU A 248 -3.05 -0.18 -0.46
N ALA A 249 -2.16 -0.96 -1.08
CA ALA A 249 -1.35 -0.51 -2.21
C ALA A 249 -2.21 0.02 -3.37
N ARG A 250 -3.34 -0.64 -3.63
CA ARG A 250 -4.33 -0.19 -4.61
C ARG A 250 -4.94 1.15 -4.24
N SER A 251 -5.38 1.32 -2.98
CA SER A 251 -5.99 2.57 -2.50
C SER A 251 -5.02 3.75 -2.56
N LEU A 252 -3.75 3.52 -2.21
CA LEU A 252 -2.76 4.59 -2.09
C LEU A 252 -2.13 5.04 -3.42
N PHE A 253 -1.91 4.11 -4.36
CA PHE A 253 -1.02 4.37 -5.50
C PHE A 253 -1.64 4.15 -6.88
N LEU A 254 -2.82 3.54 -6.97
CA LEU A 254 -3.36 3.06 -8.25
C LEU A 254 -4.76 3.61 -8.53
N HIS A 255 -5.01 3.91 -9.80
CA HIS A 255 -6.34 4.30 -10.27
C HIS A 255 -7.27 3.07 -10.42
N ASN A 256 -8.59 3.33 -10.49
CA ASN A 256 -9.66 2.33 -10.41
C ASN A 256 -9.80 1.36 -11.62
N GLU A 257 -8.79 1.24 -12.48
CA GLU A 257 -8.85 0.37 -13.66
C GLU A 257 -8.65 -1.11 -13.31
N LYS A 258 -9.53 -2.02 -13.78
CA LYS A 258 -9.43 -3.46 -13.44
C LYS A 258 -8.64 -4.25 -14.49
N THR A 259 -7.32 -4.11 -14.53
CA THR A 259 -6.45 -4.83 -15.48
C THR A 259 -5.46 -5.80 -14.81
N LEU A 260 -5.11 -6.89 -15.49
CA LEU A 260 -4.12 -7.87 -15.00
C LEU A 260 -2.71 -7.28 -14.78
N PRO A 261 -2.16 -6.42 -15.66
CA PRO A 261 -0.88 -5.76 -15.41
C PRO A 261 -0.89 -4.92 -14.13
N ARG A 262 -1.99 -4.21 -13.87
CA ARG A 262 -2.16 -3.47 -12.61
C ARG A 262 -2.12 -4.39 -11.40
N LYS A 263 -2.70 -5.59 -11.49
CA LYS A 263 -2.67 -6.57 -10.38
C LYS A 263 -1.25 -7.02 -10.04
N VAL A 264 -0.35 -7.12 -11.04
CA VAL A 264 1.08 -7.39 -10.80
C VAL A 264 1.74 -6.22 -10.08
N VAL A 265 1.43 -4.99 -10.49
CA VAL A 265 1.93 -3.78 -9.83
C VAL A 265 1.44 -3.69 -8.37
N GLU A 266 0.16 -4.00 -8.10
CA GLU A 266 -0.37 -4.09 -6.73
C GLU A 266 0.44 -5.07 -5.87
N ALA A 267 0.78 -6.23 -6.42
CA ALA A 267 1.53 -7.25 -5.69
C ALA A 267 2.97 -6.80 -5.37
N LEU A 268 3.64 -6.13 -6.32
CA LEU A 268 4.98 -5.57 -6.10
C LEU A 268 4.97 -4.45 -5.06
N LEU A 269 3.98 -3.55 -5.13
CA LEU A 269 3.79 -2.48 -4.14
C LEU A 269 3.50 -3.05 -2.75
N ALA A 270 2.63 -4.06 -2.66
CA ALA A 270 2.35 -4.73 -1.39
C ALA A 270 3.60 -5.36 -0.78
N ALA A 271 4.43 -6.05 -1.59
CA ALA A 271 5.69 -6.58 -1.11
C ALA A 271 6.65 -5.47 -0.65
N GLY A 272 6.71 -4.34 -1.37
CA GLY A 272 7.50 -3.17 -0.98
C GLY A 272 7.06 -2.54 0.34
N LEU A 273 5.74 -2.43 0.57
CA LEU A 273 5.18 -1.95 1.83
C LEU A 273 5.57 -2.85 3.00
N GLU A 274 5.51 -4.17 2.82
CA GLU A 274 5.84 -5.17 3.85
C GLU A 274 7.33 -5.27 4.17
N LEU A 275 8.19 -4.76 3.30
CA LEU A 275 9.61 -4.63 3.58
C LEU A 275 9.93 -3.38 4.40
N ARG A 276 9.06 -2.36 4.37
CA ARG A 276 9.29 -1.05 4.98
C ARG A 276 8.52 -0.84 6.28
N TYR A 277 7.34 -1.44 6.38
CA TYR A 277 6.41 -1.26 7.49
C TYR A 277 6.09 -2.58 8.18
N THR A 278 5.86 -2.49 9.48
CA THR A 278 5.34 -3.57 10.31
C THR A 278 3.89 -3.89 9.95
N LYS A 279 3.41 -5.06 10.41
CA LYS A 279 2.01 -5.49 10.18
C LYS A 279 1.02 -4.52 10.82
N GLU A 280 1.38 -4.00 11.98
CA GLU A 280 0.61 -3.04 12.74
C GLU A 280 0.49 -1.71 11.99
N GLU A 281 1.60 -1.17 11.47
CA GLU A 281 1.60 0.05 10.65
C GLU A 281 0.80 -0.11 9.35
N ILE A 282 0.90 -1.26 8.69
CA ILE A 282 0.12 -1.57 7.47
C ILE A 282 -1.37 -1.59 7.79
N LEU A 283 -1.74 -2.20 8.92
CA LEU A 283 -3.13 -2.33 9.34
C LEU A 283 -3.71 -0.97 9.78
N GLU A 284 -2.94 -0.16 10.50
CA GLU A 284 -3.30 1.21 10.83
C GLU A 284 -3.51 2.05 9.56
N ALA A 285 -2.55 2.01 8.64
CA ALA A 285 -2.65 2.70 7.36
C ALA A 285 -3.87 2.23 6.55
N TYR A 286 -4.18 0.93 6.59
CA TYR A 286 -5.38 0.38 5.96
C TYR A 286 -6.66 0.96 6.56
N LEU A 287 -6.80 0.96 7.89
CA LEU A 287 -7.99 1.50 8.55
C LEU A 287 -8.24 2.97 8.20
N ASN A 288 -7.17 3.74 8.00
CA ASN A 288 -7.23 5.16 7.66
C ASN A 288 -7.35 5.45 6.16
N ALA A 289 -7.03 4.49 5.29
CA ALA A 289 -7.02 4.70 3.83
C ALA A 289 -8.23 4.08 3.12
N VAL A 290 -8.97 3.19 3.77
CA VAL A 290 -10.17 2.58 3.20
C VAL A 290 -11.37 3.48 3.39
N TYR A 291 -12.19 3.55 2.34
CA TYR A 291 -13.46 4.26 2.35
C TYR A 291 -14.51 3.43 3.11
N TRP A 292 -15.07 4.00 4.18
CA TRP A 292 -16.01 3.32 5.08
C TRP A 292 -17.50 3.58 4.78
N GLY A 293 -17.83 4.46 3.83
CA GLY A 293 -19.20 4.84 3.49
C GLY A 293 -19.47 6.35 3.55
N HIS A 294 -20.68 6.74 3.16
CA HIS A 294 -21.25 8.09 3.30
C HIS A 294 -22.45 8.04 4.23
#